data_AF-A0AAV1PU04-F1
#
_entry.id   AF-A0AAV1PU04-F1
#
_cell.length_a   1.000
_cell.length_b   1.000
_cell.length_c   1.000
_cell.angle_alpha   90.00
_cell.angle_beta   90.00
_cell.angle_gamma   90.00
#
_symmetry.space_group_name_H-M   'P 1'
#
loop_
_entity.id
_entity.type
_entity.pdbx_description
1 polymer ?
#
loop_
_entity_poly.entity_id
_entity_poly.type
_entity_poly.pdbx_seq_one_letter_code
_entity_poly.pdbx_strand_id
1 'polypeptide(L)'
;MSCQAPRIANISSVIWKKRDLKHRVYMKRDGDTVTRDQDPSYAPRVDLVDGEMKNGNLSLIMKNVTSKDSGVYNCSYGPGGNVTAVIYLTVTDPAAKDGDAEDGIQLLVVLVACGVIFGIGMIVTGVIVTGVIVIGVIVIGVIAALLIIGVKKFCCQQQDFIV
;
A
#
# COMPACT_ATOMS: atom_id res chain seq x y z
N MET A 1 16.87 15.72 12.15
CA MET A 1 16.11 14.70 12.92
C MET A 1 15.34 15.40 14.01
N SER A 2 14.01 15.27 14.02
CA SER A 2 13.15 16.06 14.90
C SER A 2 13.01 15.43 16.29
N CYS A 3 13.15 16.23 17.35
CA CYS A 3 12.89 15.83 18.73
C CYS A 3 12.36 17.05 19.49
N GLN A 4 11.18 16.91 20.09
CA GLN A 4 10.50 18.02 20.77
C GLN A 4 10.17 17.62 22.20
N ALA A 5 10.62 18.44 23.14
CA ALA A 5 10.25 18.37 24.53
C ALA A 5 9.08 19.34 24.83
N PRO A 6 8.27 19.07 25.88
CA PRO A 6 7.28 20.02 26.36
C PRO A 6 7.92 21.36 26.72
N ARG A 7 7.30 22.49 26.35
CA ARG A 7 7.86 23.84 26.60
C ARG A 7 8.09 24.15 28.08
N ILE A 8 7.31 23.53 28.96
CA ILE A 8 7.40 23.68 30.42
C ILE A 8 8.43 22.74 31.07
N ALA A 9 9.06 21.85 30.31
CA ALA A 9 10.02 20.89 30.85
C ALA A 9 11.35 21.57 31.19
N ASN A 10 11.91 21.25 32.35
CA ASN A 10 13.27 21.62 32.69
C ASN A 10 14.26 20.70 31.94
N ILE A 11 14.95 21.24 30.94
CA ILE A 11 15.87 20.48 30.09
C ILE A 11 17.29 20.94 30.40
N SER A 12 17.98 20.20 31.27
CA SER A 12 19.40 20.42 31.52
C SER A 12 20.30 19.56 30.61
N SER A 13 19.76 18.55 29.94
CA SER A 13 20.54 17.69 29.04
C SER A 13 19.71 17.14 27.89
N VAL A 14 20.38 16.94 26.75
CA VAL A 14 19.92 16.15 25.61
C VAL A 14 21.05 15.24 25.13
N ILE A 15 20.70 14.00 24.84
CA ILE A 15 21.59 12.95 24.39
C ILE A 15 21.01 12.34 23.12
N TRP A 16 21.79 12.35 22.04
CA TRP A 16 21.49 11.63 20.82
C TRP A 16 22.38 10.38 20.72
N LYS A 17 21.75 9.23 20.53
CA LYS A 17 22.45 7.94 20.35
C LYS A 17 21.81 7.15 19.22
N LYS A 18 22.64 6.61 18.32
CA LYS A 18 22.22 5.61 17.34
C LYS A 18 22.26 4.23 18.00
N ARG A 19 21.26 3.37 17.80
CA ARG A 19 21.11 2.12 18.58
C ARG A 19 22.22 1.11 18.34
N ASP A 20 22.72 1.03 17.12
CA ASP A 20 23.83 0.18 16.65
C ASP A 20 25.22 0.79 16.95
N LEU A 21 25.28 1.97 17.56
CA LEU A 21 26.52 2.67 17.87
C LEU A 21 26.86 2.59 19.36
N LYS A 22 28.11 2.23 19.66
CA LYS A 22 28.61 2.19 21.04
C LYS A 22 28.64 3.59 21.66
N HIS A 23 29.24 4.51 20.93
CA HIS A 23 29.44 5.91 21.29
C HIS A 23 28.20 6.77 20.99
N ARG A 24 28.12 7.95 21.59
CA ARG A 24 27.01 8.88 21.35
C ARG A 24 27.18 9.62 20.03
N VAL A 25 26.07 10.02 19.42
CA VAL A 25 26.07 10.88 18.23
C VAL A 25 26.32 12.33 18.65
N TYR A 26 25.62 12.80 19.69
CA TYR A 26 25.76 14.15 20.22
C TYR A 26 25.29 14.20 21.68
N MET A 27 25.85 15.13 22.45
CA MET A 27 25.38 15.39 23.81
C MET A 27 25.56 16.86 24.17
N LYS A 28 24.54 17.43 24.79
CA LYS A 28 24.60 18.73 25.43
C LYS A 28 24.11 18.64 26.87
N ARG A 29 24.80 19.33 27.77
CA ARG A 29 24.47 19.35 29.20
C ARG A 29 24.80 20.73 29.77
N ASP A 30 23.85 21.31 30.50
CA ASP A 30 23.99 22.57 31.23
C ASP A 30 24.51 23.74 30.35
N GLY A 31 24.14 23.73 29.07
CA GLY A 31 24.56 24.75 28.10
C GLY A 31 25.82 24.41 27.32
N ASP A 32 26.57 23.39 27.73
CA ASP A 32 27.84 22.99 27.13
C ASP A 32 27.72 21.72 26.29
N THR A 33 28.39 21.72 25.13
CA THR A 33 28.51 20.53 24.29
C THR A 33 29.54 19.57 24.88
N VAL A 34 29.14 18.32 25.12
CA VAL A 34 30.00 17.30 25.71
C VAL A 34 30.52 16.36 24.61
N THR A 35 31.78 16.52 24.25
CA THR A 35 32.44 15.73 23.20
C THR A 35 33.01 14.39 23.69
N ARG A 36 33.12 14.21 25.02
CA ARG A 36 33.60 12.96 25.61
C ARG A 36 32.67 11.81 25.20
N ASP A 37 33.25 10.72 24.67
CA ASP A 37 32.51 9.53 24.23
C ASP A 37 31.49 9.82 23.10
N GLN A 38 31.73 10.90 22.36
CA GLN A 38 31.09 11.16 21.07
C GLN A 38 31.82 10.39 19.97
N ASP A 39 31.05 9.81 19.05
CA ASP A 39 31.61 9.11 17.91
C ASP A 39 32.27 10.10 16.93
N PRO A 40 33.55 9.88 16.55
CA PRO A 40 34.28 10.80 15.68
C PRO A 40 33.63 11.01 14.29
N SER A 41 32.87 10.04 13.77
CA SER A 41 32.21 10.16 12.46
C SER A 41 31.02 11.13 12.47
N TYR A 42 30.48 11.44 13.65
CA TYR A 42 29.38 12.38 13.83
C TYR A 42 29.85 13.75 14.29
N ALA A 43 30.88 13.82 15.14
CA ALA A 43 31.39 15.06 15.74
C ALA A 43 31.52 16.28 14.79
N PRO A 44 32.08 16.17 13.56
CA PRO A 44 32.27 17.34 12.70
C PRO A 44 31.00 17.81 11.98
N ARG A 45 29.90 17.07 12.08
CA ARG A 45 28.75 17.22 11.18
C ARG A 45 27.40 17.16 11.86
N VAL A 46 27.36 17.15 13.19
CA VAL A 46 26.10 17.19 13.95
C VAL A 46 26.07 18.37 14.91
N ASP A 47 24.89 18.98 15.04
CA ASP A 47 24.63 20.02 16.03
C ASP A 47 23.13 20.08 16.35
N LEU A 48 22.73 20.81 17.40
CA LEU A 48 21.32 21.07 17.67
C LEU A 48 20.78 22.17 16.75
N VAL A 49 19.51 22.05 16.37
CA VAL A 49 18.77 23.11 15.66
C VAL A 49 18.69 24.35 16.54
N ASP A 50 18.36 24.17 17.82
CA ASP A 50 18.45 25.21 18.81
C ASP A 50 19.54 24.85 19.83
N GLY A 51 20.67 25.51 19.70
CA GLY A 51 21.81 25.34 20.59
C GLY A 51 21.48 25.72 22.04
N GLU A 52 20.51 26.59 22.29
CA GLU A 52 20.16 26.99 23.65
C GLU A 52 19.16 26.05 24.33
N MET A 53 18.57 25.11 23.58
CA MET A 53 17.48 24.22 24.02
C MET A 53 16.25 24.98 24.55
N LYS A 54 16.16 26.29 24.28
CA LYS A 54 15.07 27.16 24.71
C LYS A 54 13.84 26.79 23.87
N ASN A 55 12.70 26.61 24.52
CA ASN A 55 11.44 26.22 23.88
C ASN A 55 11.34 24.73 23.52
N GLY A 56 12.29 23.89 23.97
CA GLY A 56 12.19 22.43 23.89
C GLY A 56 12.41 21.85 22.50
N ASN A 57 12.92 22.63 21.54
CA ASN A 57 13.35 22.07 20.26
C ASN A 57 14.73 21.43 20.41
N LEU A 58 14.76 20.11 20.49
CA LEU A 58 15.95 19.29 20.71
C LEU A 58 16.39 18.57 19.43
N SER A 59 15.90 19.04 18.29
CA SER A 59 16.16 18.45 16.99
C SER A 59 17.65 18.52 16.64
N LEU A 60 18.17 17.46 16.04
CA LEU A 60 19.58 17.38 15.60
C LEU A 60 19.68 17.66 14.10
N ILE A 61 20.57 18.58 13.74
CA ILE A 61 21.05 18.80 12.37
C ILE A 61 22.18 17.81 12.11
N MET A 62 22.14 17.14 10.95
CA MET A 62 23.23 16.28 10.48
C MET A 62 23.58 16.69 9.04
N LYS A 63 24.84 17.03 8.81
CA LYS A 63 25.37 17.45 7.50
C LYS A 63 26.01 16.26 6.78
N ASN A 64 26.06 16.32 5.46
CA ASN A 64 26.69 15.30 4.60
C ASN A 64 26.16 13.89 4.92
N VAL A 65 24.84 13.73 4.90
CA VAL A 65 24.16 12.48 5.25
C VAL A 65 24.44 11.41 4.18
N THR A 66 24.74 10.19 4.61
CA THR A 66 25.03 9.04 3.73
C THR A 66 24.12 7.86 4.04
N SER A 67 24.07 6.84 3.16
CA SER A 67 23.28 5.62 3.40
C SER A 67 23.61 4.92 4.73
N LYS A 68 24.87 5.02 5.19
CA LYS A 68 25.36 4.48 6.48
C LYS A 68 24.73 5.15 7.70
N ASP A 69 24.21 6.36 7.52
CA ASP A 69 23.53 7.10 8.58
C ASP A 69 22.12 6.59 8.83
N SER A 70 21.57 5.80 7.91
CA SER A 70 20.28 5.15 8.11
C SER A 70 20.30 4.28 9.37
N GLY A 71 19.18 4.24 10.08
CA GLY A 71 19.02 3.46 11.29
C GLY A 71 18.10 4.11 12.31
N VAL A 72 18.14 3.58 13.52
CA VAL A 72 17.28 4.00 14.62
C VAL A 72 18.08 4.81 15.63
N TYR A 73 17.57 6.00 15.94
CA TYR A 73 18.15 6.96 16.85
C TYR A 73 17.24 7.17 18.05
N ASN A 74 17.86 7.43 19.20
CA ASN A 74 17.18 7.81 20.42
C ASN A 74 17.60 9.23 20.80
N CYS A 75 16.62 10.09 21.05
CA CYS A 75 16.77 11.41 21.66
C CYS A 75 16.34 11.31 23.12
N SER A 76 17.28 11.41 24.06
CA SER A 76 16.99 11.36 25.49
C SER A 76 17.19 12.72 26.12
N TYR A 77 16.22 13.23 26.90
CA TYR A 77 16.24 14.59 27.42
C TYR A 77 15.66 14.71 28.85
N GLY A 78 15.92 15.85 29.48
CA GLY A 78 15.53 16.14 30.87
C GLY A 78 16.69 15.98 31.86
N PRO A 79 16.44 16.06 33.18
CA PRO A 79 17.47 15.92 34.20
C PRO A 79 18.10 14.53 34.10
N GLY A 80 19.34 14.45 33.59
CA GLY A 80 20.03 13.18 33.36
C GLY A 80 19.57 12.36 32.14
N GLY A 81 18.62 12.86 31.33
CA GLY A 81 18.16 12.18 30.11
C GLY A 81 17.08 11.11 30.33
N ASN A 82 16.16 11.33 31.26
CA ASN A 82 15.15 10.33 31.68
C ASN A 82 14.00 10.12 30.69
N VAL A 83 13.75 11.05 29.76
CA VAL A 83 12.68 10.93 28.75
C VAL A 83 13.31 10.61 27.41
N THR A 84 12.84 9.57 26.71
CA THR A 84 13.41 9.14 25.43
C THR A 84 12.37 9.12 24.31
N ALA A 85 12.71 9.74 23.18
CA ALA A 85 11.99 9.62 21.92
C ALA A 85 12.80 8.77 20.92
N VAL A 86 12.09 7.98 20.10
CA VAL A 86 12.69 7.13 19.06
C VAL A 86 12.47 7.77 17.69
N ILE A 87 13.51 7.79 16.86
CA ILE A 87 13.52 8.40 15.53
C ILE A 87 14.10 7.38 14.54
N TYR A 88 13.44 7.24 13.39
CA TYR A 88 13.92 6.41 12.28
C TYR A 88 14.45 7.32 11.17
N LEU A 89 15.68 7.08 10.73
CA LEU A 89 16.29 7.77 9.60
C LEU A 89 16.53 6.78 8.46
N THR A 90 15.98 7.09 7.28
CA THR A 90 16.22 6.33 6.04
C THR A 90 16.77 7.29 5.00
N VAL A 91 17.92 6.95 4.44
CA VAL A 91 18.61 7.77 3.43
C VAL A 91 18.53 7.03 2.11
N THR A 92 17.69 7.51 1.21
CA THR A 92 17.53 6.95 -0.13
C THR A 92 18.37 7.77 -1.10
N ASP A 93 19.25 7.09 -1.87
CA ASP A 93 19.95 7.73 -2.98
C ASP A 93 19.00 7.80 -4.19
N PRO A 94 18.64 8.99 -4.69
CA PRO A 94 17.78 9.12 -5.86
C PRO A 94 18.39 8.49 -7.13
N ALA A 95 19.71 8.29 -7.17
CA ALA A 95 20.41 7.62 -8.27
C ALA A 95 20.45 6.08 -8.13
N ALA A 96 20.08 5.52 -6.97
CA ALA A 96 19.93 4.06 -6.77
C ALA A 96 18.55 3.55 -7.20
N LYS A 97 18.05 4.05 -8.33
CA LYS A 97 16.91 3.47 -9.03
C LYS A 97 17.46 2.41 -9.97
N ASP A 98 17.83 1.26 -9.42
CA ASP A 98 18.09 0.05 -10.20
C ASP A 98 17.12 -1.05 -9.77
N GLY A 99 16.39 -1.56 -10.77
CA GLY A 99 15.77 -2.88 -10.79
C GLY A 99 14.60 -3.15 -9.85
N ASP A 100 13.40 -2.65 -10.17
CA ASP A 100 12.22 -3.50 -10.02
C ASP A 100 11.73 -3.90 -11.42
N ALA A 101 12.26 -5.02 -11.90
CA ALA A 101 11.75 -5.70 -13.06
C ALA A 101 10.72 -6.75 -12.61
N GLU A 102 9.62 -6.33 -11.99
CA GLU A 102 8.44 -7.18 -11.75
C GLU A 102 7.23 -6.83 -12.65
N ASP A 103 7.39 -5.97 -13.65
CA ASP A 103 6.29 -5.57 -14.54
C ASP A 103 5.89 -6.64 -15.58
N GLY A 104 6.76 -7.63 -15.85
CA GLY A 104 6.51 -8.65 -16.88
C GLY A 104 5.50 -9.73 -16.46
N ILE A 105 5.61 -10.21 -15.22
CA ILE A 105 4.75 -11.29 -14.71
C ILE A 105 3.34 -10.76 -14.43
N GLN A 106 3.23 -9.55 -13.87
CA GLN A 106 1.94 -8.95 -13.56
C GLN A 106 1.12 -8.68 -14.83
N LEU A 107 1.75 -8.22 -15.91
CA LEU A 107 1.08 -8.04 -17.20
C LEU A 107 0.61 -9.38 -17.79
N LEU A 108 1.43 -10.44 -17.70
CA LEU A 108 1.07 -11.77 -18.18
C LEU A 108 -0.13 -12.35 -17.40
N VAL A 109 -0.15 -12.20 -16.07
CA VAL A 109 -1.27 -12.64 -15.22
C VAL A 109 -2.58 -11.92 -15.60
N VAL A 110 -2.52 -10.61 -15.85
CA VAL A 110 -3.68 -9.82 -16.27
C VAL A 110 -4.21 -10.28 -17.64
N LEU A 111 -3.32 -10.51 -18.62
CA LEU A 111 -3.71 -10.98 -19.95
C LEU A 111 -4.38 -12.37 -19.89
N VAL A 112 -3.82 -13.30 -19.12
CA VAL A 112 -4.38 -14.64 -18.94
C VAL A 112 -5.75 -14.57 -18.26
N ALA A 113 -5.88 -13.79 -17.17
CA ALA A 113 -7.15 -13.65 -16.45
C ALA A 113 -8.25 -13.05 -17.34
N CYS A 114 -7.95 -11.99 -18.10
CA CYS A 114 -8.88 -11.41 -19.06
C CYS A 114 -9.31 -12.43 -20.11
N GLY A 115 -8.37 -13.16 -20.72
CA GLY A 115 -8.67 -14.18 -21.72
C GLY A 115 -9.61 -15.28 -21.22
N VAL A 116 -9.39 -15.76 -19.99
CA VAL A 116 -10.25 -16.78 -19.35
C VAL A 116 -11.66 -16.24 -19.12
N ILE A 117 -11.81 -15.01 -18.60
CA ILE A 117 -13.12 -14.39 -18.34
C ILE A 117 -13.91 -14.20 -19.64
N PHE A 118 -13.28 -13.63 -20.68
CA PHE A 118 -13.92 -13.45 -21.98
C PHE A 118 -14.30 -14.80 -22.62
N GLY A 119 -13.42 -15.80 -22.53
CA GLY A 119 -13.69 -17.16 -23.03
C GLY A 119 -14.88 -17.82 -22.35
N ILE A 120 -14.93 -17.81 -21.02
CA ILE A 120 -16.05 -18.35 -20.25
C ILE A 120 -17.35 -17.61 -20.60
N GLY A 121 -17.31 -16.27 -20.68
CA GLY A 121 -18.46 -15.46 -21.05
C GLY A 121 -19.03 -15.82 -22.43
N MET A 122 -18.16 -16.01 -23.44
CA MET A 122 -18.60 -16.42 -24.78
C MET A 122 -19.22 -17.82 -24.79
N ILE A 123 -18.65 -18.78 -24.05
CA ILE A 123 -19.19 -20.14 -23.97
C ILE A 123 -20.56 -20.14 -23.31
N VAL A 124 -20.70 -19.45 -22.16
CA VAL A 124 -21.97 -19.39 -21.42
C VAL A 124 -23.07 -18.71 -22.24
N THR A 125 -22.75 -17.58 -22.88
CA THR A 125 -23.72 -16.88 -23.74
C THR A 125 -24.11 -17.73 -24.95
N GLY A 126 -23.17 -18.42 -25.58
CA GLY A 126 -23.45 -19.35 -26.69
C GLY A 126 -24.39 -20.50 -26.30
N VAL A 127 -24.16 -21.13 -25.14
CA VAL A 127 -25.02 -22.22 -24.63
C VAL A 127 -26.43 -21.72 -24.32
N ILE A 128 -26.56 -20.52 -23.72
CA ILE A 128 -27.87 -19.93 -23.43
C ILE A 128 -28.63 -19.61 -24.74
N VAL A 129 -27.98 -18.95 -25.70
CA VAL A 129 -28.61 -18.57 -26.97
C VAL A 129 -29.06 -19.80 -27.77
N THR A 130 -28.19 -20.82 -27.88
CA THR A 130 -28.53 -22.07 -28.56
C THR A 130 -29.69 -22.79 -27.88
N GLY A 131 -29.70 -22.84 -26.54
CA GLY A 131 -30.82 -23.38 -25.76
C GLY A 131 -32.15 -22.66 -26.03
N VAL A 132 -32.15 -21.33 -26.03
CA VAL A 132 -33.35 -20.52 -26.31
C VAL A 132 -33.89 -20.78 -27.73
N ILE A 133 -33.00 -20.86 -28.73
CA ILE A 133 -33.39 -21.15 -30.12
C ILE A 133 -34.05 -22.53 -30.23
N VAL A 134 -33.44 -23.57 -29.64
CA VAL A 134 -33.97 -24.93 -29.67
C VAL A 134 -35.33 -25.00 -28.99
N ILE A 135 -35.47 -24.39 -27.80
CA ILE A 135 -36.75 -24.31 -27.08
C ILE A 135 -37.80 -23.59 -27.94
N GLY A 136 -37.43 -22.48 -28.58
CA GLY A 136 -38.32 -21.73 -29.48
C GLY A 136 -38.83 -22.58 -30.65
N VAL A 137 -37.94 -23.31 -31.33
CA VAL A 137 -38.30 -24.20 -32.45
C VAL A 137 -39.26 -25.31 -31.99
N ILE A 138 -39.00 -25.92 -30.83
CA ILE A 138 -39.87 -26.96 -30.26
C ILE A 138 -41.26 -26.39 -29.96
N VAL A 139 -41.34 -25.22 -29.30
CA VAL A 139 -42.62 -24.57 -28.96
C VAL A 139 -43.42 -24.21 -30.21
N ILE A 140 -42.76 -23.61 -31.23
CA ILE A 140 -43.40 -23.29 -32.51
C ILE A 140 -43.93 -24.56 -33.18
N GLY A 141 -43.15 -25.64 -33.18
CA GLY A 141 -43.56 -26.94 -33.73
C GLY A 141 -44.79 -27.52 -33.03
N VAL A 142 -44.83 -27.46 -31.69
CA VAL A 142 -45.99 -27.93 -30.90
C VAL A 142 -47.23 -27.10 -31.18
N ILE A 143 -47.11 -25.77 -31.22
CA ILE A 143 -48.23 -24.87 -31.52
C ILE A 143 -48.78 -25.16 -32.93
N ALA A 144 -47.91 -25.29 -33.93
CA ALA A 144 -48.31 -25.62 -35.29
C ALA A 144 -49.04 -26.97 -35.36
N ALA A 145 -48.53 -28.00 -34.68
CA ALA A 145 -49.19 -29.30 -34.61
C ALA A 145 -50.58 -29.23 -33.97
N LEU A 146 -50.73 -28.50 -32.86
CA LEU A 146 -52.01 -28.28 -32.19
C LEU A 146 -53.01 -27.53 -33.08
N LEU A 147 -52.56 -26.50 -33.81
CA LEU A 147 -53.40 -25.77 -34.77
C LEU A 147 -53.87 -26.68 -35.92
N ILE A 148 -52.96 -27.47 -36.51
CA ILE A 148 -53.31 -28.41 -37.59
C ILE A 148 -54.32 -29.46 -37.10
N ILE A 149 -54.10 -30.02 -35.91
CA ILE A 149 -55.03 -30.99 -35.30
C ILE A 149 -56.39 -30.31 -35.02
N GLY A 150 -56.40 -29.08 -34.51
CA GLY A 150 -57.61 -28.29 -34.24
C GLY A 150 -58.41 -27.97 -35.50
N VAL A 151 -57.75 -27.52 -36.57
CA VAL A 151 -58.39 -27.26 -37.88
C VAL A 151 -58.94 -28.55 -38.47
N LYS A 152 -58.19 -29.65 -38.41
CA LYS A 152 -58.67 -30.96 -38.90
C LYS A 152 -59.91 -31.44 -38.12
N LYS A 153 -59.93 -31.21 -36.80
CA LYS A 153 -61.08 -31.55 -35.95
C LYS A 153 -62.31 -30.67 -36.24
N PHE A 154 -62.11 -29.37 -36.51
CA PHE A 154 -63.20 -28.45 -36.89
C PHE A 154 -63.77 -28.78 -38.28
N CYS A 155 -62.92 -29.07 -39.27
CA CYS A 155 -63.38 -29.54 -40.58
C CYS A 155 -64.19 -30.84 -40.49
N CYS A 156 -63.79 -31.79 -39.64
CA CYS A 156 -64.59 -33.00 -39.42
C CYS A 156 -65.93 -32.71 -38.75
N GLN A 157 -66.01 -31.77 -37.80
CA GLN A 157 -67.28 -31.41 -37.15
C GLN A 157 -68.23 -30.60 -38.03
N GLN A 158 -67.72 -29.77 -38.95
CA GLN A 158 -68.56 -29.03 -39.91
C GLN A 158 -69.15 -29.95 -40.99
N GLN A 159 -68.45 -31.04 -41.35
CA GLN A 159 -68.92 -32.02 -42.33
C GLN A 159 -70.11 -32.86 -41.83
N ASP A 160 -70.25 -33.04 -40.50
CA ASP A 160 -71.38 -33.74 -39.87
C ASP A 160 -72.64 -32.85 -39.67
N PHE A 161 -72.55 -31.52 -39.87
CA PHE A 161 -73.66 -30.57 -39.69
C PHE A 161 -74.26 -30.06 -41.02
N ILE A 162 -73.67 -30.40 -42.17
CA ILE A 162 -74.24 -30.15 -43.50
C ILE A 162 -74.69 -31.49 -44.12
N VAL A 163 -75.65 -32.14 -43.46
CA VAL A 163 -76.60 -33.11 -44.03
C VAL A 163 -77.95 -32.86 -43.36
#